data_AF-A0A0D9P8H3-F1
#
_entry.id   AF-A0A0D9P8H3-F1
#
_cell.length_a   1.000
_cell.length_b   1.000
_cell.length_c   1.000
_cell.angle_alpha   90.00
_cell.angle_beta   90.00
_cell.angle_gamma   90.00
#
_symmetry.space_group_name_H-M   'P 1'
#
loop_
_entity.id
_entity.type
_entity.pdbx_description
1 polymer ?
#
loop_
_entity_poly.entity_id
_entity_poly.type
_entity_poly.pdbx_seq_one_letter_code
_entity_poly.pdbx_strand_id
1 'polypeptide(L)'
;MASKEGGWMYEIQALPHMIDSDGTLLQGRRWTKEYEFSALGGISWAQVKSAAQVLGFKTPQDYGVLSWSGVDLEGFKKSMPKKQWFNNTNYNSTFDQFKASPGQPQLAGWFNDREKYKSQEPWSLNQTKPIEEYFMDFMNQVGGHVGWRGTYPLVLKTDAEYADDFIK
;
A
#
# COMPACT_ATOMS: atom_id res chain seq x y z
N MET A 1 -11.91 -13.27 4.39
CA MET A 1 -11.72 -14.23 5.51
C MET A 1 -10.31 -14.04 6.02
N ALA A 2 -10.08 -14.09 7.33
CA ALA A 2 -8.71 -14.06 7.87
C ALA A 2 -7.98 -15.35 7.52
N SER A 3 -6.65 -15.27 7.39
CA SER A 3 -5.79 -16.44 7.15
C SER A 3 -5.93 -17.47 8.28
N LYS A 4 -5.91 -18.76 7.93
CA LYS A 4 -5.82 -19.87 8.89
C LYS A 4 -4.44 -19.93 9.56
N GLU A 5 -3.41 -19.47 8.86
CA GLU A 5 -2.02 -19.50 9.33
C GLU A 5 -1.67 -18.25 10.15
N GLY A 6 -2.51 -17.22 10.08
CA GLY A 6 -2.20 -15.90 10.62
C GLY A 6 -1.43 -15.05 9.62
N GLY A 7 -0.72 -14.05 10.13
CA GLY A 7 0.05 -13.13 9.30
C GLY A 7 0.68 -12.02 10.13
N TRP A 8 1.02 -10.93 9.46
CA TRP A 8 1.57 -9.74 10.08
C TRP A 8 0.72 -8.54 9.75
N MET A 9 0.53 -7.67 10.74
CA MET A 9 -0.03 -6.34 10.53
C MET A 9 1.10 -5.32 10.73
N TYR A 10 1.26 -4.44 9.76
CA TYR A 10 2.29 -3.41 9.77
C TYR A 10 1.64 -2.04 9.95
N GLU A 11 2.18 -1.24 10.87
CA GLU A 11 1.89 0.19 10.95
C GLU A 11 2.89 0.92 10.04
N ILE A 12 2.38 1.56 8.99
CA ILE A 12 3.21 2.11 7.91
C ILE A 12 2.97 3.63 7.84
N GLN A 13 4.05 4.42 7.87
CA GLN A 13 3.95 5.87 7.68
C GLN A 13 3.50 6.19 6.27
N ALA A 14 2.43 6.97 6.10
CA ALA A 14 2.02 7.40 4.77
C ALA A 14 3.09 8.28 4.12
N LEU A 15 3.39 8.01 2.84
CA LEU A 15 4.35 8.78 2.04
C LEU A 15 3.74 9.13 0.67
N PRO A 16 4.27 10.14 -0.04
CA PRO A 16 3.64 10.66 -1.25
C PRO A 16 3.55 9.66 -2.43
N HIS A 17 4.38 8.62 -2.47
CA HIS A 17 4.27 7.54 -3.46
C HIS A 17 3.04 6.62 -3.25
N MET A 18 2.32 6.75 -2.13
CA MET A 18 1.07 6.05 -1.88
C MET A 18 -0.11 6.85 -2.44
N ILE A 19 -0.92 6.23 -3.30
CA ILE A 19 -2.06 6.89 -3.94
C ILE A 19 -3.38 6.38 -3.37
N ASP A 20 -4.33 7.28 -3.15
CA ASP A 20 -5.70 6.94 -2.79
C ASP A 20 -6.41 6.20 -3.93
N SER A 21 -6.81 4.95 -3.70
CA SER A 21 -7.53 4.13 -4.68
C SER A 21 -8.93 4.66 -4.97
N ASP A 22 -9.61 5.24 -3.99
CA ASP A 22 -10.99 5.72 -4.17
C ASP A 22 -10.98 6.97 -5.06
N GLY A 23 -10.09 7.93 -4.81
CA GLY A 23 -9.88 9.08 -5.68
C GLY A 23 -9.34 8.72 -7.07
N THR A 24 -8.60 7.61 -7.22
CA THR A 24 -8.05 7.17 -8.51
C THR A 24 -9.09 6.46 -9.38
N LEU A 25 -9.88 5.57 -8.76
CA LEU A 25 -10.78 4.65 -9.47
C LEU A 25 -12.23 5.11 -9.48
N LEU A 26 -12.65 6.00 -8.58
CA LEU A 26 -13.99 6.61 -8.52
C LEU A 26 -15.12 5.58 -8.79
N GLN A 27 -16.01 5.84 -9.75
CA GLN A 27 -17.11 4.94 -10.14
C GLN A 27 -16.65 3.58 -10.71
N GLY A 28 -15.36 3.43 -11.02
CA GLY A 28 -14.73 2.17 -11.41
C GLY A 28 -14.19 1.36 -10.23
N ARG A 29 -14.24 1.86 -8.99
CA ARG A 29 -13.76 1.13 -7.80
C ARG A 29 -14.60 -0.12 -7.52
N ARG A 30 -13.94 -1.29 -7.34
CA ARG A 30 -14.63 -2.56 -7.01
C ARG A 30 -15.04 -2.64 -5.55
N TRP A 31 -14.12 -2.28 -4.67
CA TRP A 31 -14.17 -2.53 -3.24
C TRP A 31 -14.14 -1.20 -2.49
N THR A 32 -15.29 -0.54 -2.44
CA THR A 32 -15.46 0.81 -1.89
C THR A 32 -15.45 0.89 -0.36
N LYS A 33 -15.20 -0.24 0.33
CA LYS A 33 -15.18 -0.31 1.80
C LYS A 33 -13.77 -0.48 2.38
N GLU A 34 -12.74 -0.46 1.54
CA GLU A 34 -11.37 -0.82 1.95
C GLU A 34 -10.45 0.36 2.23
N TYR A 35 -10.88 1.62 2.00
CA TYR A 35 -10.06 2.84 2.20
C TYR A 35 -8.60 2.64 1.76
N GLU A 36 -8.42 2.09 0.55
CA GLU A 36 -7.17 1.51 0.09
C GLU A 36 -6.20 2.58 -0.43
N PHE A 37 -4.94 2.50 0.01
CA PHE A 37 -3.83 3.23 -0.59
C PHE A 37 -2.86 2.27 -1.27
N SER A 38 -2.53 2.54 -2.53
CA SER A 38 -1.57 1.73 -3.29
C SER A 38 -0.18 2.38 -3.22
N ALA A 39 0.81 1.67 -2.69
CA ALA A 39 2.20 2.14 -2.61
C ALA A 39 2.96 1.85 -3.91
N LEU A 40 3.14 2.88 -4.74
CA LEU A 40 3.81 2.74 -6.03
C LEU A 40 5.31 2.53 -5.86
N GLY A 41 5.82 1.40 -6.36
CA GLY A 41 7.21 0.99 -6.14
C GLY A 41 7.46 0.28 -4.80
N GLY A 42 6.40 -0.05 -4.06
CA GLY A 42 6.47 -0.79 -2.80
C GLY A 42 6.74 0.08 -1.57
N ILE A 43 6.90 -0.58 -0.43
CA ILE A 43 7.04 0.07 0.88
C ILE A 43 8.46 -0.16 1.39
N SER A 44 9.20 0.92 1.65
CA SER A 44 10.53 0.82 2.24
C SER A 44 10.44 0.36 3.69
N TRP A 45 11.38 -0.47 4.15
CA TRP A 45 11.44 -0.86 5.57
C TRP A 45 11.55 0.35 6.50
N ALA A 46 12.22 1.43 6.08
CA ALA A 46 12.33 2.67 6.85
C ALA A 46 10.98 3.42 7.01
N GLN A 47 9.95 3.04 6.26
CA GLN A 47 8.59 3.58 6.36
C GLN A 47 7.72 2.82 7.38
N VAL A 48 8.10 1.58 7.72
CA VAL A 48 7.38 0.75 8.69
C VAL A 48 7.71 1.23 10.10
N LYS A 49 6.69 1.66 10.85
CA LYS A 49 6.82 2.11 12.26
C LYS A 49 6.90 0.92 13.20
N SER A 50 5.97 -0.03 13.03
CA SER A 50 5.86 -1.20 13.89
C SER A 50 5.19 -2.35 13.16
N ALA A 51 5.31 -3.55 13.72
CA ALA A 51 4.64 -4.75 13.24
C ALA A 51 4.10 -5.58 14.41
N ALA A 52 2.99 -6.26 14.18
CA ALA A 52 2.44 -7.22 15.12
C ALA A 52 2.04 -8.51 14.39
N GLN A 53 2.42 -9.65 14.96
CA GLN A 53 1.98 -10.93 14.45
C GLN A 53 0.49 -11.11 14.75
N VAL A 54 -0.32 -11.40 13.74
CA VAL A 54 -1.73 -11.76 13.83
C VAL A 54 -1.84 -13.28 13.82
N LEU A 55 -2.52 -13.85 14.83
CA LEU A 55 -2.73 -15.30 14.86
C LEU A 55 -3.81 -15.67 13.84
N GLY A 56 -3.75 -16.89 13.33
CA GLY A 56 -4.76 -17.41 12.42
C GLY A 56 -6.16 -17.51 13.04
N PHE A 57 -7.14 -17.80 12.20
CA PHE A 57 -8.53 -18.08 12.59
C PHE A 57 -9.25 -16.91 13.30
N LYS A 58 -8.83 -15.68 13.05
CA LYS A 58 -9.52 -14.50 13.57
C LYS A 58 -10.84 -14.24 12.86
N THR A 59 -11.79 -13.73 13.62
CA THR A 59 -13.12 -13.30 13.20
C THR A 59 -13.34 -11.83 13.56
N PRO A 60 -14.30 -11.13 12.93
CA PRO A 60 -14.67 -9.76 13.35
C PRO A 60 -15.01 -9.67 14.85
N GLN A 61 -15.60 -10.73 15.41
CA GLN A 61 -15.99 -10.80 16.81
C GLN A 61 -14.79 -10.80 17.77
N ASP A 62 -13.63 -11.32 17.36
CA ASP A 62 -12.37 -11.20 18.11
C ASP A 62 -11.96 -9.73 18.31
N TYR A 63 -12.46 -8.83 17.46
CA TYR A 63 -12.23 -7.38 17.51
C TYR A 63 -13.46 -6.61 18.04
N GLY A 64 -14.49 -7.31 18.52
CA GLY A 64 -15.70 -6.70 19.07
C GLY A 64 -16.63 -6.10 18.02
N VAL A 65 -16.52 -6.50 16.76
CA VAL A 65 -17.35 -5.97 15.66
C VAL A 65 -18.05 -7.08 14.87
N LEU A 66 -19.12 -6.74 14.16
CA LEU A 66 -19.92 -7.71 13.39
C LEU A 66 -19.38 -7.98 11.98
N SER A 67 -18.52 -7.10 11.47
CA SER A 67 -17.97 -7.13 10.11
C SER A 67 -16.52 -6.68 10.11
N TRP A 68 -15.70 -7.22 9.20
CA TRP A 68 -14.31 -6.81 9.00
C TRP A 68 -14.18 -5.31 8.70
N SER A 69 -15.18 -4.72 8.04
CA SER A 69 -15.22 -3.28 7.77
C SER A 69 -15.36 -2.40 9.02
N GLY A 70 -15.67 -2.99 10.17
CA GLY A 70 -15.72 -2.28 11.45
C GLY A 70 -14.42 -2.37 12.26
N VAL A 71 -13.43 -3.16 11.81
CA VAL A 71 -12.16 -3.26 12.52
C VAL A 71 -11.31 -2.04 12.18
N ASP A 72 -11.11 -1.16 13.17
CA ASP A 72 -10.20 -0.03 13.08
C ASP A 72 -8.90 -0.28 13.88
N LEU A 73 -7.94 0.65 13.75
CA LEU A 73 -6.64 0.52 14.41
C LEU A 73 -6.76 0.46 15.93
N GLU A 74 -7.63 1.28 16.52
CA GLU A 74 -7.83 1.33 17.98
C GLU A 74 -8.48 0.03 18.50
N GLY A 75 -9.51 -0.47 17.83
CA GLY A 75 -10.15 -1.75 18.13
C GLY A 75 -9.20 -2.93 17.96
N PHE A 76 -8.36 -2.90 16.93
CA PHE A 76 -7.28 -3.88 16.76
C PHE A 76 -6.26 -3.82 17.90
N LYS A 77 -5.74 -2.64 18.23
CA LYS A 77 -4.76 -2.46 19.32
C LYS A 77 -5.33 -2.92 20.66
N LYS A 78 -6.61 -2.60 20.92
CA LYS A 78 -7.33 -3.02 22.14
C LYS A 78 -7.58 -4.52 22.23
N SER A 79 -7.80 -5.22 21.10
CA SER A 79 -8.01 -6.67 21.11
C SER A 79 -6.70 -7.48 21.27
N MET A 80 -5.55 -6.81 21.14
CA MET A 80 -4.23 -7.43 21.23
C MET A 80 -3.30 -6.76 22.28
N PRO A 81 -3.75 -6.53 23.53
CA PRO A 81 -3.00 -5.70 24.48
C PRO A 81 -1.73 -6.37 25.03
N LYS A 82 -1.63 -7.70 24.91
CA LYS A 82 -0.48 -8.50 25.36
C LYS A 82 0.50 -8.85 24.23
N LYS A 83 0.21 -8.47 22.98
CA LYS A 83 1.12 -8.78 21.87
C LYS A 83 2.29 -7.81 21.87
N GLN A 84 3.49 -8.36 21.71
CA GLN A 84 4.69 -7.57 21.51
C GLN A 84 4.62 -6.96 20.11
N TRP A 85 4.22 -5.69 20.07
CA TRP A 85 4.49 -4.87 18.90
C TRP A 85 6.00 -4.76 18.77
N PHE A 86 6.52 -5.22 17.64
CA PHE A 86 7.88 -4.94 17.26
C PHE A 86 7.94 -3.50 16.77
N ASN A 87 8.67 -2.64 17.49
CA ASN A 87 8.96 -1.28 17.01
C ASN A 87 10.21 -1.33 16.13
N ASN A 88 10.08 -0.81 14.91
CA ASN A 88 11.18 -0.83 13.96
C ASN A 88 12.22 0.24 14.32
N THR A 89 13.42 -0.17 14.74
CA THR A 89 14.52 0.75 15.04
C THR A 89 15.12 1.40 13.78
N ASN A 90 14.80 0.89 12.59
CA ASN A 90 15.18 1.49 11.31
C ASN A 90 14.12 2.47 10.77
N TYR A 91 13.02 2.69 11.50
CA TYR A 91 12.03 3.68 11.11
C TYR A 91 12.67 5.07 11.00
N ASN A 92 12.43 5.75 9.87
CA ASN A 92 12.92 7.10 9.66
C ASN A 92 11.87 8.13 10.06
N SER A 93 12.03 8.74 11.24
CA SER A 93 11.10 9.74 11.79
C SER A 93 10.98 11.02 10.95
N THR A 94 11.93 11.30 10.04
CA THR A 94 11.77 12.41 9.09
C THR A 94 10.57 12.22 8.17
N PHE A 95 10.03 11.01 8.07
CA PHE A 95 8.84 10.70 7.28
C PHE A 95 7.52 11.18 7.89
N ASP A 96 7.49 11.51 9.19
CA ASP A 96 6.26 11.95 9.89
C ASP A 96 5.63 13.22 9.29
N GLN A 97 6.41 14.02 8.57
CA GLN A 97 5.92 15.23 7.90
C GLN A 97 5.08 14.96 6.65
N PHE A 98 5.15 13.75 6.09
CA PHE A 98 4.52 13.43 4.81
C PHE A 98 3.14 12.81 4.98
N LYS A 99 2.40 12.81 3.86
CA LYS A 99 1.08 12.19 3.73
C LYS A 99 1.01 11.45 2.38
N ALA A 100 0.03 10.56 2.26
CA ALA A 100 -0.29 9.94 0.97
C ALA A 100 -0.75 11.00 -0.04
N SER A 101 -0.54 10.70 -1.31
CA SER A 101 -1.03 11.51 -2.43
C SER A 101 -2.55 11.33 -2.61
N PRO A 102 -3.25 12.34 -3.13
CA PRO A 102 -4.62 12.17 -3.58
C PRO A 102 -4.68 11.20 -4.76
N GLY A 103 -5.90 10.83 -5.15
CA GLY A 103 -6.13 9.98 -6.32
C GLY A 103 -5.44 10.48 -7.59
N GLN A 104 -4.95 9.53 -8.38
CA GLN A 104 -4.22 9.76 -9.64
C GLN A 104 -4.95 9.06 -10.78
N PRO A 105 -6.04 9.64 -11.35
CA PRO A 105 -6.83 8.99 -12.41
C PRO A 105 -6.01 8.47 -13.60
N GLN A 106 -4.93 9.17 -13.97
CA GLN A 106 -4.01 8.76 -15.03
C GLN A 106 -3.29 7.42 -14.75
N LEU A 107 -3.27 6.96 -13.50
CA LEU A 107 -2.67 5.70 -13.07
C LEU A 107 -3.69 4.57 -12.83
N ALA A 108 -4.94 4.74 -13.27
CA ALA A 108 -6.02 3.79 -12.97
C ALA A 108 -5.84 2.38 -13.57
N GLY A 109 -5.03 2.23 -14.64
CA GLY A 109 -4.64 0.92 -15.17
C GLY A 109 -5.82 0.06 -15.65
N TRP A 110 -6.80 0.65 -16.32
CA TRP A 110 -8.02 -0.06 -16.72
C TRP A 110 -7.77 -1.27 -17.63
N PHE A 111 -8.30 -2.43 -17.24
CA PHE A 111 -8.28 -3.70 -17.97
C PHE A 111 -9.65 -4.40 -17.95
N ASN A 112 -9.87 -5.35 -18.87
CA ASN A 112 -11.07 -6.20 -18.95
C ASN A 112 -12.39 -5.39 -19.01
N ASP A 113 -13.41 -5.82 -18.25
CA ASP A 113 -14.74 -5.22 -18.18
C ASP A 113 -14.74 -3.76 -17.66
N ARG A 114 -13.58 -3.28 -17.18
CA ARG A 114 -13.40 -1.92 -16.67
C ARG A 114 -12.85 -0.95 -17.71
N GLU A 115 -12.48 -1.41 -18.90
CA GLU A 115 -12.05 -0.51 -19.98
C GLU A 115 -13.12 0.51 -20.37
N LYS A 116 -14.40 0.20 -20.13
CA LYS A 116 -15.52 1.14 -20.31
C LYS A 116 -15.38 2.46 -19.53
N TYR A 117 -14.55 2.50 -18.49
CA TYR A 117 -14.29 3.72 -17.73
C TYR A 117 -13.25 4.62 -18.41
N LYS A 118 -12.38 4.08 -19.28
CA LYS A 118 -11.36 4.88 -19.99
C LYS A 118 -11.98 6.09 -20.70
N SER A 119 -13.13 5.92 -21.35
CA SER A 119 -13.82 6.97 -22.11
C SER A 119 -14.61 7.97 -21.25
N GLN A 120 -14.62 7.83 -19.93
CA GLN A 120 -15.34 8.73 -19.02
C GLN A 120 -14.38 9.68 -18.31
N GLU A 121 -14.84 10.89 -17.98
CA GLU A 121 -14.07 11.79 -17.14
C GLU A 121 -13.96 11.25 -15.70
N PRO A 122 -12.81 11.44 -15.01
CA PRO A 122 -11.63 12.19 -15.47
C PRO A 122 -10.64 11.36 -16.32
N TRP A 123 -10.85 10.07 -16.56
CA TRP A 123 -9.89 9.20 -17.23
C TRP A 123 -9.72 9.50 -18.71
N SER A 124 -10.77 9.94 -19.40
CA SER A 124 -10.71 10.35 -20.80
C SER A 124 -9.70 11.48 -21.04
N LEU A 125 -9.47 12.33 -20.04
CA LEU A 125 -8.50 13.44 -20.09
C LEU A 125 -7.05 12.97 -19.92
N ASN A 126 -6.84 11.74 -19.48
CA ASN A 126 -5.55 11.20 -19.07
C ASN A 126 -5.08 10.05 -19.98
N GLN A 127 -5.22 10.21 -21.30
CA GLN A 127 -4.85 9.19 -22.29
C GLN A 127 -3.82 9.67 -23.32
N THR A 128 -3.13 10.79 -23.05
CA THR A 128 -2.13 11.36 -23.97
C THR A 128 -0.78 10.64 -23.92
N LYS A 129 -0.55 9.79 -22.92
CA LYS A 129 0.68 9.00 -22.73
C LYS A 129 0.34 7.57 -22.28
N PRO A 130 1.26 6.61 -22.49
CA PRO A 130 1.20 5.29 -21.85
C PRO A 130 1.18 5.40 -20.33
N ILE A 131 0.62 4.38 -19.65
CA ILE A 131 0.53 4.37 -18.19
C ILE A 131 1.90 4.32 -17.52
N GLU A 132 2.88 3.68 -18.17
CA GLU A 132 4.25 3.62 -17.73
C GLU A 132 4.86 5.02 -17.66
N GLU A 133 4.59 5.89 -18.64
CA GLU A 133 5.07 7.27 -18.61
C GLU A 133 4.42 8.08 -17.48
N TYR A 134 3.10 7.93 -17.26
CA TYR A 134 2.45 8.56 -16.11
C TYR A 134 3.02 8.07 -14.78
N PHE A 135 3.32 6.77 -14.67
CA PHE A 135 3.94 6.20 -13.49
C PHE A 135 5.32 6.80 -13.27
N MET A 136 6.14 6.90 -14.33
CA MET A 136 7.47 7.50 -14.26
C MET A 136 7.40 8.97 -13.88
N ASP A 137 6.51 9.76 -14.50
CA ASP A 137 6.31 11.18 -14.17
C ASP A 137 5.93 11.35 -12.70
N PHE A 138 4.97 10.56 -12.22
CA PHE A 138 4.55 10.59 -10.82
C PHE A 138 5.70 10.22 -9.86
N MET A 139 6.37 9.09 -10.09
CA MET A 139 7.45 8.63 -9.22
C MET A 139 8.67 9.56 -9.25
N ASN A 140 8.97 10.20 -10.39
CA ASN A 140 10.01 11.24 -10.48
C ASN A 140 9.67 12.46 -9.61
N GLN A 141 8.38 12.79 -9.46
CA GLN A 141 7.93 13.89 -8.62
C GLN A 141 7.97 13.54 -7.12
N VAL A 142 7.55 12.34 -6.74
CA VAL A 142 7.24 12.02 -5.33
C VAL A 142 8.08 10.90 -4.70
N GLY A 143 8.78 10.11 -5.52
CA GLY A 143 9.43 8.87 -5.11
C GLY A 143 10.77 9.04 -4.39
N GLY A 144 11.35 10.25 -4.36
CA GLY A 144 12.69 10.46 -3.82
C GLY A 144 12.86 9.96 -2.37
N HIS A 145 11.81 10.08 -1.56
CA HIS A 145 11.81 9.64 -0.16
C HIS A 145 11.84 8.12 0.03
N VAL A 146 11.44 7.36 -1.00
CA VAL A 146 11.52 5.89 -1.02
C VAL A 146 12.72 5.39 -1.84
N GLY A 147 13.69 6.25 -2.10
CA GLY A 147 14.91 5.88 -2.82
C GLY A 147 14.72 5.74 -4.33
N TRP A 148 13.65 6.29 -4.89
CA TRP A 148 13.46 6.35 -6.35
C TRP A 148 14.59 7.15 -7.01
N ARG A 149 15.23 6.56 -8.02
CA ARG A 149 16.32 7.17 -8.80
C ARG A 149 16.03 7.18 -10.30
N GLY A 150 14.76 7.16 -10.70
CA GLY A 150 14.34 6.94 -12.08
C GLY A 150 14.24 5.47 -12.47
N THR A 151 14.30 4.57 -11.50
CA THR A 151 14.05 3.13 -11.67
C THR A 151 13.44 2.56 -10.39
N TYR A 152 12.79 1.40 -10.50
CA TYR A 152 12.15 0.73 -9.37
C TYR A 152 13.16 0.53 -8.22
N PRO A 153 12.86 0.99 -6.99
CA PRO A 153 13.73 0.77 -5.84
C PRO A 153 13.77 -0.71 -5.44
N LEU A 154 12.71 -1.46 -5.77
CA LEU A 154 12.66 -2.92 -5.63
C LEU A 154 13.07 -3.59 -6.94
N VAL A 155 14.35 -3.95 -7.04
CA VAL A 155 14.79 -4.99 -7.98
C VAL A 155 14.50 -6.32 -7.30
N LEU A 156 13.40 -6.97 -7.67
CA LEU A 156 13.09 -8.31 -7.17
C LEU A 156 14.10 -9.30 -7.79
N LYS A 157 15.14 -9.60 -7.03
CA LYS A 157 16.02 -10.74 -7.30
C LYS A 157 15.24 -12.03 -7.05
N THR A 158 15.57 -13.08 -7.77
CA THR A 158 15.08 -14.43 -7.50
C THR A 158 15.71 -14.97 -6.22
N ASP A 159 15.10 -15.96 -5.56
CA ASP A 159 15.64 -16.56 -4.33
C ASP A 159 17.08 -17.08 -4.49
N ALA A 160 17.44 -17.53 -5.70
CA ALA A 160 18.81 -17.96 -6.03
C ALA A 160 19.81 -16.79 -5.99
N GLU A 161 19.41 -15.62 -6.45
CA GLU A 161 20.26 -14.42 -6.49
C GLU A 161 20.41 -13.76 -5.11
N TYR A 162 19.49 -14.00 -4.17
CA TYR A 162 19.66 -13.61 -2.77
C TYR A 162 20.61 -14.56 -2.02
N ALA A 163 20.59 -15.86 -2.31
CA ALA A 163 21.48 -16.84 -1.69
C ALA A 163 22.97 -16.58 -2.00
N ASP A 164 23.28 -16.10 -3.20
CA ASP A 164 24.65 -15.76 -3.62
C ASP A 164 25.21 -14.50 -2.93
N ASP A 165 24.36 -13.58 -2.47
CA ASP A 165 24.79 -12.36 -1.75
C ASP A 165 25.19 -12.66 -0.29
N PHE A 166 24.81 -13.81 0.27
CA PHE A 166 25.17 -14.24 1.64
C PHE A 166 26.42 -15.14 1.70
N ILE A 167 27.01 -15.49 0.55
CA ILE A 167 28.19 -16.37 0.46
C ILE A 167 29.50 -15.59 0.17
N LYS A 168 29.45 -14.24 0.15
CA LYS A 168 30.64 -13.38 0.09
C LYS A 168 30.99 -12.79 1.45
#